data_AF-A0A395N4G9-F1
#
_entry.id   AF-A0A395N4G9-F1
#
_cell.length_a   1.000
_cell.length_b   1.000
_cell.length_c   1.000
_cell.angle_alpha   90.00
_cell.angle_beta   90.00
_cell.angle_gamma   90.00
#
_symmetry.space_group_name_H-M   'P 1'
#
loop_
_entity.id
_entity.type
_entity.pdbx_description
1 polymer ?
#
loop_
_entity_poly.entity_id
_entity_poly.type
_entity_poly.pdbx_seq_one_letter_code
_entity_poly.pdbx_strand_id
1 'polypeptide(L)'
;MLATFTVSILAFIAIVSAEKYPRQAGWTNATYGPDGPWRAVDVQIAYNRERFSLYPGSSFETWVIDDSYCKKDKATCYASNAGTYNRINGEKAGVTLPANPSSFMYGVEMQGDEGYRYLDAISVSGVEMTNTSLVLLETQEIKYPGGLTAPLFAGCLSLGGRKSVNQTFEPFDHKTPVNASMPPGYMWENGWTSSNSFGMHIGSVQPDLSGSLWWGGYDENRIVGDVSSMTGGPRDGITLQDVGIEVMGKNSPFEFHSKPGLLSGGSSSVRSGVKVYVDGCSPYLTLPKSTCDNIAANLPVNFNEELGLYLWDTKSKKYKEIVSSTSTLAFSFISKSNTDPFTIRVPFMHLNLTLSEPLVPDPIPYFPCHVNNMNQYVLGRAFLQDAFIGANWHPDVDTWWLAQAPGPNIPLTPRVITIGERNATISRSENDWKASWEGVWSDEKTPTEEDNSTATPEKSEDAEQPVMPLGAKIGIGVGAAAVTIALIAGAFFFWRRRKTQKEKPQAAQPATMEEIYNNSFQEWPQNYPQPPQELHVPAHKLPPYEMPDHERRIFEMYAFPAQQKRPLTQRYEMA
;
A
#
# COMPACT_ATOMS: atom_id res chain seq x y z
N MET A 1 -50.14 51.47 31.84
CA MET A 1 -48.89 51.25 31.09
C MET A 1 -48.01 50.30 31.87
N LEU A 2 -47.80 49.09 31.34
CA LEU A 2 -46.54 48.32 31.23
C LEU A 2 -46.91 46.83 31.22
N ALA A 3 -46.94 46.28 30.00
CA ALA A 3 -46.97 44.84 29.78
C ALA A 3 -45.52 44.35 29.72
N THR A 4 -45.16 43.42 30.61
CA THR A 4 -43.86 42.74 30.63
C THR A 4 -43.97 41.45 29.83
N PHE A 5 -43.45 41.46 28.60
CA PHE A 5 -43.18 40.24 27.83
C PHE A 5 -41.73 39.81 28.10
N THR A 6 -41.56 38.73 28.84
CA THR A 6 -40.27 38.00 28.92
C THR A 6 -40.22 37.00 27.78
N VAL A 7 -39.38 37.26 26.78
CA VAL A 7 -39.04 36.31 25.71
C VAL A 7 -37.83 35.50 26.19
N SER A 8 -38.04 34.24 26.53
CA SER A 8 -36.96 33.28 26.77
C SER A 8 -36.47 32.74 25.43
N ILE A 9 -35.27 33.14 25.02
CA ILE A 9 -34.56 32.56 23.86
C ILE A 9 -33.87 31.28 24.33
N LEU A 10 -34.44 30.11 23.97
CA LEU A 10 -33.73 28.83 24.03
C LEU A 10 -32.76 28.78 22.85
N ALA A 11 -31.47 28.96 23.12
CA ALA A 11 -30.42 28.65 22.16
C ALA A 11 -30.24 27.14 22.10
N PHE A 12 -30.81 26.48 21.08
CA PHE A 12 -30.40 25.13 20.70
C PHE A 12 -28.99 25.21 20.14
N ILE A 13 -27.99 24.88 20.96
CA ILE A 13 -26.66 24.54 20.46
C ILE A 13 -26.81 23.19 19.76
N ALA A 14 -26.97 23.21 18.44
CA ALA A 14 -26.74 22.03 17.64
C ALA A 14 -25.26 21.68 17.81
N ILE A 15 -24.96 20.69 18.64
CA ILE A 15 -23.67 20.01 18.60
C ILE A 15 -23.64 19.36 17.23
N VAL A 16 -22.97 20.01 16.27
CA VAL A 16 -22.60 19.35 15.01
C VAL A 16 -21.60 18.29 15.43
N SER A 17 -22.08 17.08 15.71
CA SER A 17 -21.21 15.92 15.80
C SER A 17 -20.53 15.83 14.43
N ALA A 18 -19.23 16.10 14.37
CA ALA A 18 -18.48 15.88 13.15
C ALA A 18 -18.66 14.40 12.79
N GLU A 19 -19.41 14.15 11.72
CA GLU A 19 -19.74 12.80 11.31
C GLU A 19 -18.44 12.14 10.81
N LYS A 20 -18.07 11.02 11.45
CA LYS A 20 -16.82 10.31 11.17
C LYS A 20 -17.01 9.50 9.90
N TYR A 21 -16.29 9.87 8.83
CA TYR A 21 -16.39 9.20 7.54
C TYR A 21 -15.05 8.61 7.10
N PRO A 22 -15.06 7.53 6.31
CA PRO A 22 -13.85 7.01 5.69
C PRO A 22 -13.14 8.08 4.85
N ARG A 23 -11.80 8.05 4.85
CA ARG A 23 -10.97 9.00 4.11
C ARG A 23 -10.17 8.31 3.03
N GLN A 24 -10.27 8.79 1.79
CA GLN A 24 -9.51 8.25 0.68
C GLN A 24 -8.11 8.85 0.64
N ALA A 25 -7.10 8.01 0.47
CA ALA A 25 -5.76 8.45 0.12
C ALA A 25 -5.67 8.85 -1.36
N GLY A 26 -4.93 9.91 -1.66
CA GLY A 26 -4.65 10.32 -3.03
C GLY A 26 -3.64 9.39 -3.69
N TRP A 27 -3.81 9.11 -4.97
CA TRP A 27 -2.90 8.27 -5.76
C TRP A 27 -2.22 9.08 -6.86
N THR A 28 -1.00 8.71 -7.21
CA THR A 28 -0.26 9.32 -8.31
C THR A 28 -0.77 8.81 -9.65
N ASN A 29 -0.80 9.71 -10.64
CA ASN A 29 -0.94 9.30 -12.05
C ASN A 29 0.37 8.73 -12.60
N ALA A 30 1.51 9.21 -12.08
CA ALA A 30 2.83 8.71 -12.41
C ALA A 30 3.08 7.33 -11.79
N THR A 31 4.01 6.61 -12.39
CA THR A 31 4.42 5.26 -11.98
C THR A 31 5.90 5.25 -11.62
N TYR A 32 6.27 4.39 -10.67
CA TYR A 32 7.60 4.32 -10.09
C TYR A 32 8.14 2.89 -10.13
N GLY A 33 9.45 2.76 -10.02
CA GLY A 33 10.15 1.49 -9.99
C GLY A 33 10.49 0.94 -11.38
N PRO A 34 11.69 0.36 -11.54
CA PRO A 34 12.18 -0.20 -12.79
C PRO A 34 11.67 -1.63 -13.02
N ASP A 35 10.82 -2.12 -12.13
CA ASP A 35 10.28 -3.47 -12.06
C ASP A 35 8.73 -3.45 -12.14
N GLY A 36 8.17 -2.30 -12.49
CA GLY A 36 6.74 -2.06 -12.53
C GLY A 36 6.16 -2.09 -13.94
N PRO A 37 5.21 -1.19 -14.24
CA PRO A 37 4.99 0.11 -13.59
C PRO A 37 4.12 0.07 -12.31
N TRP A 38 4.52 0.80 -11.25
CA TRP A 38 3.78 0.85 -9.97
C TRP A 38 3.23 2.23 -9.63
N ARG A 39 1.95 2.33 -9.28
CA ARG A 39 1.39 3.56 -8.68
C ARG A 39 1.69 3.63 -7.19
N ALA A 40 1.71 4.85 -6.67
CA ALA A 40 1.98 5.11 -5.26
C ALA A 40 0.95 6.10 -4.69
N VAL A 41 0.93 6.20 -3.37
CA VAL A 41 0.09 7.13 -2.61
C VAL A 41 0.80 8.48 -2.52
N ASP A 42 0.06 9.57 -2.80
CA ASP A 42 0.53 10.95 -2.64
C ASP A 42 0.57 11.32 -1.16
N VAL A 43 1.77 11.62 -0.65
CA VAL A 43 2.00 12.05 0.73
C VAL A 43 2.72 13.39 0.70
N GLN A 44 2.48 14.23 1.70
CA GLN A 44 3.11 15.53 1.81
C GLN A 44 3.86 15.67 3.13
N ILE A 45 4.99 16.39 3.12
CA ILE A 45 5.59 16.89 4.35
C ILE A 45 4.63 17.97 4.90
N ALA A 46 4.24 17.89 6.17
CA ALA A 46 3.18 18.75 6.71
C ALA A 46 3.53 20.24 6.62
N TYR A 47 4.79 20.59 6.88
CA TYR A 47 5.23 21.99 7.00
C TYR A 47 5.33 22.73 5.67
N ASN A 48 6.00 22.16 4.66
CA ASN A 48 6.26 22.82 3.38
C ASN A 48 5.35 22.32 2.23
N ARG A 49 4.51 21.30 2.48
CA ARG A 49 3.64 20.65 1.49
C ARG A 49 4.35 20.01 0.31
N GLU A 50 5.66 19.79 0.42
CA GLU A 50 6.41 19.06 -0.58
C GLU A 50 5.89 17.63 -0.66
N ARG A 51 5.73 17.15 -1.89
CA ARG A 51 5.13 15.85 -2.18
C ARG A 51 6.20 14.78 -2.33
N PHE A 52 5.91 13.62 -1.76
CA PHE A 52 6.64 12.40 -2.02
C PHE A 52 5.67 11.22 -2.08
N SER A 53 6.02 10.22 -2.88
CA SER A 53 5.15 9.15 -3.30
C SER A 53 5.59 7.86 -2.64
N LEU A 54 4.65 7.16 -2.00
CA LEU A 54 4.94 5.97 -1.21
C LEU A 54 4.13 4.77 -1.68
N TYR A 55 4.76 3.61 -1.84
CA TYR A 55 4.02 2.37 -1.98
C TYR A 55 3.27 2.05 -0.69
N PRO A 56 2.00 1.64 -0.70
CA PRO A 56 1.31 1.28 0.53
C PRO A 56 1.57 -0.18 0.89
N GLY A 57 1.99 -0.45 2.14
CA GLY A 57 2.18 -1.85 2.57
C GLY A 57 2.99 -2.08 3.84
N SER A 58 3.67 -1.05 4.37
CA SER A 58 4.50 -1.22 5.56
C SER A 58 3.64 -1.44 6.81
N SER A 59 4.22 -2.12 7.81
CA SER A 59 3.63 -2.25 9.15
C SER A 59 4.41 -1.41 10.13
N PHE A 60 3.70 -0.74 11.04
CA PHE A 60 4.21 0.22 12.00
C PHE A 60 4.80 1.49 11.37
N GLU A 61 5.94 1.37 10.71
CA GLU A 61 6.78 2.50 10.30
C GLU A 61 6.54 2.85 8.83
N THR A 62 6.38 4.14 8.55
CA THR A 62 6.47 4.65 7.17
C THR A 62 7.95 4.90 6.87
N TRP A 63 8.54 4.19 5.93
CA TRP A 63 9.93 4.43 5.56
C TRP A 63 10.01 5.31 4.30
N VAL A 64 10.91 6.28 4.32
CA VAL A 64 11.07 7.32 3.29
C VAL A 64 12.53 7.42 2.88
N ILE A 65 12.76 7.82 1.64
CA ILE A 65 14.11 8.01 1.10
C ILE A 65 14.55 9.43 1.43
N ASP A 66 15.63 9.58 2.16
CA ASP A 66 16.14 10.88 2.61
C ASP A 66 16.75 11.69 1.46
N ASP A 67 16.67 13.02 1.50
CA ASP A 67 17.33 13.91 0.52
C ASP A 67 18.84 13.64 0.37
N SER A 68 19.50 13.19 1.44
CA SER A 68 20.92 12.80 1.40
C SER A 68 21.20 11.58 0.53
N TYR A 69 20.21 10.71 0.30
CA TYR A 69 20.32 9.56 -0.60
C TYR A 69 20.71 10.03 -2.02
N CYS A 70 20.04 11.06 -2.52
CA CYS A 70 20.31 11.64 -3.84
C CYS A 70 21.54 12.55 -3.90
N LYS A 71 22.16 12.90 -2.77
CA LYS A 71 23.37 13.75 -2.78
C LYS A 71 24.61 13.00 -3.24
N LYS A 72 24.62 11.66 -3.13
CA LYS A 72 25.76 10.82 -3.54
C LYS A 72 25.95 10.80 -5.06
N ASP A 73 24.85 10.73 -5.81
CA ASP A 73 24.85 10.87 -7.27
C ASP A 73 23.50 11.42 -7.74
N LYS A 74 23.46 12.71 -8.09
CA LYS A 74 22.24 13.37 -8.55
C LYS A 74 21.79 12.91 -9.93
N ALA A 75 22.71 12.42 -10.78
CA ALA A 75 22.39 12.07 -12.15
C ALA A 75 21.63 10.74 -12.24
N THR A 76 21.77 9.87 -11.23
CA THR A 76 21.19 8.52 -11.19
C THR A 76 20.21 8.32 -10.02
N CYS A 77 19.77 9.41 -9.36
CA CYS A 77 18.86 9.27 -8.23
C CYS A 77 17.40 9.08 -8.65
N TYR A 78 17.04 7.84 -8.99
CA TYR A 78 15.68 7.48 -9.40
C TYR A 78 14.61 7.76 -8.33
N ALA A 79 14.98 7.73 -7.05
CA ALA A 79 14.11 8.10 -5.93
C ALA A 79 13.51 9.50 -6.05
N SER A 80 14.23 10.44 -6.68
CA SER A 80 13.78 11.82 -6.85
C SER A 80 12.50 11.94 -7.70
N ASN A 81 12.23 10.95 -8.57
CA ASN A 81 10.99 10.90 -9.35
C ASN A 81 9.76 10.71 -8.44
N ALA A 82 9.89 9.90 -7.39
CA ALA A 82 8.87 9.74 -6.37
C ALA A 82 8.87 10.88 -5.35
N GLY A 83 9.96 11.66 -5.27
CA GLY A 83 10.21 12.67 -4.24
C GLY A 83 11.01 12.10 -3.07
N THR A 84 11.92 12.90 -2.53
CA THR A 84 12.71 12.56 -1.34
C THR A 84 12.27 13.35 -0.11
N TYR A 85 12.70 12.91 1.06
CA TYR A 85 12.31 13.46 2.34
C TYR A 85 13.35 14.44 2.88
N ASN A 86 12.91 15.67 3.17
CA ASN A 86 13.73 16.71 3.78
C ASN A 86 13.44 16.85 5.29
N ARG A 87 14.50 16.82 6.11
CA ARG A 87 14.50 16.76 7.59
C ARG A 87 14.08 18.06 8.31
N ILE A 88 13.32 18.95 7.70
CA ILE A 88 13.25 20.36 8.14
C ILE A 88 12.76 20.53 9.58
N ASN A 89 11.77 19.77 10.06
CA ASN A 89 11.18 19.98 11.39
C ASN A 89 11.13 18.76 12.30
N GLY A 90 11.49 17.58 11.83
CA GLY A 90 11.47 16.38 12.67
C GLY A 90 12.72 16.22 13.52
N GLU A 91 12.69 15.22 14.39
CA GLU A 91 13.80 14.91 15.30
C GLU A 91 14.00 13.40 15.47
N LYS A 92 15.23 13.01 15.85
CA LYS A 92 15.57 11.66 16.32
C LYS A 92 15.36 11.50 17.83
N ALA A 93 15.01 12.58 18.54
CA ALA A 93 15.05 12.61 19.99
C ALA A 93 14.16 11.51 20.59
N GLY A 94 14.77 10.66 21.41
CA GLY A 94 14.08 9.59 22.12
C GLY A 94 13.77 8.33 21.30
N VAL A 95 13.89 8.33 19.97
CA VAL A 95 13.82 7.09 19.15
C VAL A 95 15.22 6.67 18.72
N THR A 96 15.95 6.03 19.63
CA THR A 96 17.38 5.68 19.42
C THR A 96 17.60 4.27 18.87
N LEU A 97 16.52 3.56 18.52
CA LEU A 97 16.60 2.19 18.01
C LEU A 97 16.85 2.22 16.49
N PRO A 98 17.91 1.58 15.97
CA PRO A 98 18.13 1.49 14.53
C PRO A 98 17.13 0.54 13.87
N ALA A 99 16.76 0.84 12.62
CA ALA A 99 15.83 0.03 11.83
C ALA A 99 16.59 -0.92 10.91
N ASN A 100 16.39 -2.23 11.08
CA ASN A 100 17.10 -3.25 10.32
C ASN A 100 16.64 -3.24 8.84
N PRO A 101 17.57 -3.19 7.86
CA PRO A 101 17.22 -3.18 6.43
C PRO A 101 16.32 -4.32 5.97
N SER A 102 16.50 -5.52 6.52
CA SER A 102 15.70 -6.70 6.19
C SER A 102 14.20 -6.56 6.53
N SER A 103 13.84 -5.57 7.34
CA SER A 103 12.44 -5.32 7.72
C SER A 103 11.65 -4.52 6.66
N PHE A 104 12.33 -3.82 5.73
CA PHE A 104 11.67 -2.88 4.82
C PHE A 104 10.94 -3.58 3.66
N MET A 105 11.52 -4.62 3.10
CA MET A 105 10.93 -5.46 2.05
C MET A 105 11.26 -6.92 2.32
N TYR A 106 10.24 -7.77 2.46
CA TYR A 106 10.45 -9.19 2.75
C TYR A 106 10.80 -10.01 1.51
N GLY A 107 10.40 -9.55 0.32
CA GLY A 107 10.57 -10.28 -0.93
C GLY A 107 11.91 -10.09 -1.63
N VAL A 108 12.79 -9.23 -1.13
CA VAL A 108 14.09 -8.93 -1.73
C VAL A 108 15.18 -8.83 -0.67
N GLU A 109 16.43 -9.06 -1.06
CA GLU A 109 17.56 -8.85 -0.15
C GLU A 109 17.88 -7.36 -0.10
N MET A 110 17.74 -6.76 1.08
CA MET A 110 18.12 -5.37 1.34
C MET A 110 19.55 -5.32 1.85
N GLN A 111 20.37 -4.42 1.29
CA GLN A 111 21.73 -4.15 1.74
C GLN A 111 21.91 -2.68 2.10
N GLY A 112 23.00 -2.35 2.81
CA GLY A 112 23.31 -1.00 3.28
C GLY A 112 23.31 -0.90 4.80
N ASP A 113 23.46 0.31 5.31
CA ASP A 113 23.49 0.58 6.75
C ASP A 113 22.09 0.39 7.36
N GLU A 114 21.95 0.56 8.67
CA GLU A 114 20.65 0.60 9.32
C GLU A 114 19.88 1.88 8.96
N GLY A 115 18.55 1.79 8.87
CA GLY A 115 17.68 2.96 8.71
C GLY A 115 17.58 3.75 10.02
N TYR A 116 17.38 5.06 9.90
CA TYR A 116 17.25 5.94 11.06
C TYR A 116 15.78 6.20 11.38
N ARG A 117 15.32 5.70 12.53
CA ARG A 117 14.01 6.09 13.04
C ARG A 117 13.94 7.58 13.32
N TYR A 118 12.81 8.17 13.00
CA TYR A 118 12.60 9.61 13.01
C TYR A 118 11.14 9.91 13.32
N LEU A 119 10.89 11.08 13.91
CA LEU A 119 9.55 11.59 14.14
C LEU A 119 9.40 12.92 13.46
N ASP A 120 8.34 13.06 12.68
CA ASP A 120 8.00 14.32 12.02
C ASP A 120 6.51 14.33 11.67
N ALA A 121 6.04 15.46 11.15
CA ALA A 121 4.68 15.63 10.67
C ALA A 121 4.57 15.39 9.15
N ILE A 122 3.71 14.45 8.76
CA ILE A 122 3.32 14.23 7.36
C ILE A 122 1.82 14.47 7.20
N SER A 123 1.39 14.74 5.97
CA SER A 123 -0.01 14.90 5.60
C SER A 123 -0.41 13.82 4.62
N VAL A 124 -1.44 13.04 4.98
CA VAL A 124 -2.04 11.98 4.14
C VAL A 124 -3.54 12.19 4.12
N SER A 125 -4.17 12.14 2.94
CA SER A 125 -5.62 12.36 2.78
C SER A 125 -6.11 13.71 3.33
N GLY A 126 -5.26 14.74 3.27
CA GLY A 126 -5.53 16.07 3.82
C GLY A 126 -5.53 16.15 5.36
N VAL A 127 -5.08 15.10 6.05
CA VAL A 127 -4.92 15.08 7.51
C VAL A 127 -3.44 15.21 7.85
N GLU A 128 -3.08 16.23 8.62
CA GLU A 128 -1.75 16.40 9.19
C GLU A 128 -1.59 15.55 10.45
N MET A 129 -0.61 14.65 10.42
CA MET A 129 -0.31 13.69 11.46
C MET A 129 1.00 14.05 12.12
N THR A 130 0.97 14.49 13.38
CA THR A 130 2.17 14.81 14.15
C THR A 130 2.84 13.55 14.70
N ASN A 131 4.14 13.64 14.97
CA ASN A 131 4.95 12.55 15.51
C ASN A 131 4.79 11.24 14.74
N THR A 132 4.67 11.31 13.42
CA THR A 132 4.49 10.10 12.59
C THR A 132 5.73 9.21 12.73
N SER A 133 5.50 7.90 12.87
CA SER A 133 6.57 6.91 12.91
C SER A 133 7.23 6.79 11.53
N LEU A 134 8.42 7.40 11.39
CA LEU A 134 9.19 7.41 10.16
C LEU A 134 10.49 6.61 10.31
N VAL A 135 10.96 6.04 9.20
CA VAL A 135 12.34 5.57 9.05
C VAL A 135 12.96 6.23 7.83
N LEU A 136 14.10 6.89 8.02
CA LEU A 136 14.85 7.54 6.94
C LEU A 136 15.89 6.57 6.38
N LEU A 137 15.82 6.37 5.07
CA LEU A 137 16.76 5.55 4.31
C LEU A 137 17.75 6.45 3.57
N GLU A 138 19.05 6.24 3.83
CA GLU A 138 20.14 7.09 3.33
C GLU A 138 21.11 6.32 2.42
N THR A 139 21.23 5.00 2.60
CA THR A 139 22.26 4.18 1.93
C THR A 139 21.74 2.84 1.43
N GLN A 140 20.49 2.50 1.72
CA GLN A 140 19.93 1.18 1.47
C GLN A 140 19.66 0.94 -0.02
N GLU A 141 19.93 -0.29 -0.47
CA GLU A 141 19.76 -0.74 -1.84
C GLU A 141 19.14 -2.15 -1.87
N ILE A 142 18.60 -2.53 -3.01
CA ILE A 142 18.12 -3.88 -3.30
C ILE A 142 19.27 -4.66 -3.95
N LYS A 143 19.59 -5.83 -3.41
CA LYS A 143 20.59 -6.73 -3.96
C LYS A 143 19.93 -7.89 -4.72
N TYR A 144 20.38 -8.10 -5.94
CA TYR A 144 19.94 -9.19 -6.82
C TYR A 144 20.92 -10.38 -6.78
N PRO A 145 20.49 -11.59 -7.16
CA PRO A 145 21.28 -12.81 -7.02
C PRO A 145 22.64 -12.81 -7.74
N GLY A 146 22.74 -12.14 -8.90
CA GLY A 146 23.98 -11.97 -9.65
C GLY A 146 24.98 -10.99 -9.03
N GLY A 147 24.59 -10.32 -7.95
CA GLY A 147 25.40 -9.28 -7.29
C GLY A 147 25.14 -7.87 -7.80
N LEU A 148 24.25 -7.68 -8.79
CA LEU A 148 23.73 -6.37 -9.15
C LEU A 148 23.02 -5.74 -7.94
N THR A 149 23.25 -4.45 -7.72
CA THR A 149 22.57 -3.68 -6.69
C THR A 149 21.79 -2.55 -7.36
N ALA A 150 20.56 -2.34 -6.90
CA ALA A 150 19.66 -1.31 -7.43
C ALA A 150 19.28 -0.33 -6.32
N PRO A 151 19.20 0.98 -6.64
CA PRO A 151 18.75 1.96 -5.67
C PRO A 151 17.28 1.78 -5.32
N LEU A 152 16.81 2.51 -4.32
CA LEU A 152 15.38 2.62 -4.03
C LEU A 152 14.72 3.66 -4.94
N PHE A 153 13.46 3.42 -5.30
CA PHE A 153 12.72 4.24 -6.26
C PHE A 153 11.58 5.04 -5.62
N ALA A 154 11.04 4.54 -4.51
CA ALA A 154 10.00 5.19 -3.72
C ALA A 154 10.05 4.65 -2.28
N GLY A 155 9.49 5.40 -1.34
CA GLY A 155 9.29 4.96 0.04
C GLY A 155 8.14 3.94 0.19
N CYS A 156 7.81 3.54 1.42
CA CYS A 156 6.62 2.75 1.70
C CYS A 156 5.83 3.28 2.91
N LEU A 157 4.54 3.50 2.70
CA LEU A 157 3.58 4.02 3.65
C LEU A 157 3.12 2.93 4.62
N SER A 158 3.14 3.26 5.91
CA SER A 158 2.54 2.44 6.97
C SER A 158 1.04 2.35 6.80
N LEU A 159 0.52 1.12 6.83
CA LEU A 159 -0.90 0.84 6.87
C LEU A 159 -1.39 0.57 8.31
N GLY A 160 -0.59 0.90 9.33
CA GLY A 160 -0.87 0.66 10.75
C GLY A 160 -0.07 -0.52 11.30
N GLY A 161 -0.47 -1.02 12.48
CA GLY A 161 0.24 -2.07 13.19
C GLY A 161 -0.70 -2.88 14.07
N ARG A 162 -0.40 -4.18 14.21
CA ARG A 162 -1.25 -5.11 14.95
C ARG A 162 -1.46 -4.70 16.39
N LYS A 163 -2.71 -4.85 16.84
CA LYS A 163 -3.16 -4.55 18.20
C LYS A 163 -2.68 -3.19 18.73
N SER A 164 -2.43 -2.24 17.82
CA SER A 164 -1.70 -1.03 18.12
C SER A 164 -2.34 0.14 17.41
N VAL A 165 -2.43 1.24 18.13
CA VAL A 165 -2.97 2.51 17.65
C VAL A 165 -1.82 3.45 17.30
N ASN A 166 -0.82 3.47 18.16
CA ASN A 166 0.47 4.12 17.97
C ASN A 166 1.58 3.07 18.10
N GLN A 167 2.80 3.46 17.77
CA GLN A 167 4.01 2.69 18.04
C GLN A 167 4.74 3.35 19.21
N THR A 168 5.06 2.58 20.24
CA THR A 168 5.81 3.07 21.41
C THR A 168 7.26 2.61 21.30
N PHE A 169 8.20 3.54 21.44
CA PHE A 169 9.62 3.25 21.52
C PHE A 169 10.12 3.45 22.95
N GLU A 170 10.78 2.44 23.50
CA GLU A 170 11.45 2.54 24.81
C GLU A 170 12.92 2.92 24.61
N PRO A 171 13.34 4.12 25.01
CA PRO A 171 14.74 4.53 24.88
C PRO A 171 15.62 3.72 25.84
N PHE A 172 16.87 3.45 25.43
CA PHE A 172 17.83 2.61 26.19
C PHE A 172 18.17 3.11 27.62
N ASP A 173 17.80 4.33 27.99
CA ASP A 173 18.28 5.02 29.20
C ASP A 173 17.16 5.39 30.19
N HIS A 174 16.14 4.54 30.34
CA HIS A 174 15.00 4.76 31.24
C HIS A 174 14.28 6.11 31.03
N LYS A 175 14.41 6.69 29.84
CA LYS A 175 13.71 7.90 29.45
C LYS A 175 12.24 7.58 29.17
N THR A 176 11.40 8.61 29.24
CA THR A 176 9.98 8.49 28.93
C THR A 176 9.79 7.81 27.57
N PRO A 177 8.93 6.78 27.48
CA PRO A 177 8.60 6.15 26.20
C PRO A 177 8.13 7.20 25.19
N VAL A 178 8.54 7.02 23.94
CA VAL A 178 8.17 7.93 22.85
C VAL A 178 7.08 7.28 22.01
N ASN A 179 5.93 7.95 21.93
CA ASN A 179 4.81 7.51 21.13
C ASN A 179 4.86 8.13 19.74
N ALA A 180 4.79 7.27 18.73
CA ALA A 180 4.78 7.64 17.33
C ALA A 180 3.44 7.25 16.69
N SER A 181 2.90 8.18 15.92
CA SER A 181 1.62 8.04 15.23
C SER A 181 1.74 7.15 14.00
N MET A 182 0.71 6.34 13.74
CA MET A 182 0.53 5.59 12.49
C MET A 182 -0.75 6.07 11.79
N PRO A 183 -0.84 6.04 10.45
CA PRO A 183 -1.95 6.71 9.75
C PRO A 183 -3.36 6.31 10.19
N PRO A 184 -3.77 5.02 10.21
CA PRO A 184 -5.13 4.67 10.61
C PRO A 184 -5.40 4.92 12.10
N GLY A 185 -4.39 4.73 12.96
CA GLY A 185 -4.52 4.93 14.40
C GLY A 185 -4.68 6.39 14.78
N TYR A 186 -3.85 7.26 14.20
CA TYR A 186 -3.94 8.71 14.40
C TYR A 186 -5.29 9.27 13.92
N MET A 187 -5.75 8.82 12.74
CA MET A 187 -7.07 9.24 12.23
C MET A 187 -8.21 8.83 13.16
N TRP A 188 -8.13 7.63 13.74
CA TRP A 188 -9.13 7.15 14.68
C TRP A 188 -9.13 7.89 16.02
N GLU A 189 -7.96 8.02 16.67
CA GLU A 189 -7.82 8.69 17.97
C GLU A 189 -8.24 10.15 17.93
N ASN A 190 -7.98 10.83 16.79
CA ASN A 190 -8.35 12.23 16.60
C ASN A 190 -9.75 12.41 15.98
N GLY A 191 -10.54 11.33 15.88
CA GLY A 191 -11.93 11.39 15.46
C GLY A 191 -12.15 11.71 13.97
N TRP A 192 -11.12 11.55 13.13
CA TRP A 192 -11.25 11.69 11.68
C TRP A 192 -11.95 10.49 11.03
N THR A 193 -11.79 9.29 11.61
CA THR A 193 -12.40 8.04 11.14
C THR A 193 -13.04 7.28 12.30
N SER A 194 -13.97 6.37 11.96
CA SER A 194 -14.72 5.57 12.96
C SER A 194 -13.92 4.42 13.56
N SER A 195 -12.80 4.03 12.95
CA SER A 195 -11.98 2.90 13.35
C SER A 195 -10.51 3.09 12.96
N ASN A 196 -9.62 2.43 13.71
CA ASN A 196 -8.20 2.22 13.35
C ASN A 196 -8.13 1.08 12.33
N SER A 197 -8.53 1.37 11.10
CA SER A 197 -8.61 0.37 10.04
C SER A 197 -8.30 0.96 8.67
N PHE A 198 -8.08 0.09 7.70
CA PHE A 198 -7.99 0.47 6.30
C PHE A 198 -8.55 -0.63 5.39
N GLY A 199 -8.90 -0.24 4.16
CA GLY A 199 -9.16 -1.14 3.05
C GLY A 199 -8.45 -0.64 1.79
N MET A 200 -7.85 -1.56 1.04
CA MET A 200 -6.94 -1.24 -0.05
C MET A 200 -7.03 -2.22 -1.23
N HIS A 201 -7.03 -1.66 -2.43
CA HIS A 201 -6.64 -2.32 -3.67
C HIS A 201 -5.68 -1.39 -4.42
N ILE A 202 -4.49 -1.86 -4.79
CA ILE A 202 -3.48 -0.97 -5.41
C ILE A 202 -3.81 -0.59 -6.87
N GLY A 203 -4.80 -1.27 -7.47
CA GLY A 203 -5.16 -1.09 -8.87
C GLY A 203 -4.10 -1.66 -9.81
N SER A 204 -4.16 -1.22 -11.06
CA SER A 204 -3.28 -1.66 -12.14
C SER A 204 -2.99 -0.49 -13.08
N VAL A 205 -1.85 -0.54 -13.76
CA VAL A 205 -1.49 0.46 -14.78
C VAL A 205 -2.03 0.06 -16.15
N GLN A 206 -2.01 -1.24 -16.46
CA GLN A 206 -2.50 -1.77 -17.71
C GLN A 206 -3.24 -3.11 -17.49
N PRO A 207 -4.56 -3.18 -17.76
CA PRO A 207 -5.46 -2.05 -18.04
C PRO A 207 -5.49 -1.03 -16.90
N ASP A 208 -5.85 0.22 -17.22
CA ASP A 208 -5.88 1.29 -16.23
C ASP A 208 -6.99 1.07 -15.20
N LEU A 209 -6.60 0.90 -13.94
CA LEU A 209 -7.49 0.93 -12.80
C LEU A 209 -6.79 1.66 -11.66
N SER A 210 -7.30 2.84 -11.27
CA SER A 210 -6.70 3.62 -10.18
C SER A 210 -6.73 2.84 -8.87
N GLY A 211 -5.70 3.05 -8.05
CA GLY A 211 -5.65 2.52 -6.69
C GLY A 211 -6.77 3.09 -5.82
N SER A 212 -7.15 2.33 -4.80
CA SER A 212 -8.18 2.66 -3.82
C SER A 212 -7.63 2.32 -2.45
N LEU A 213 -7.38 3.32 -1.62
CA LEU A 213 -6.97 3.16 -0.22
C LEU A 213 -7.85 4.06 0.63
N TRP A 214 -8.55 3.46 1.59
CA TRP A 214 -9.47 4.14 2.48
C TRP A 214 -9.10 3.87 3.93
N TRP A 215 -9.03 4.93 4.73
CA TRP A 215 -8.86 4.87 6.17
C TRP A 215 -10.23 4.83 6.84
N GLY A 216 -10.44 3.96 7.82
CA GLY A 216 -11.73 3.79 8.51
C GLY A 216 -12.84 3.16 7.67
N GLY A 217 -12.53 2.63 6.49
CA GLY A 217 -13.51 2.09 5.56
C GLY A 217 -12.84 1.44 4.35
N TYR A 218 -13.66 1.10 3.35
CA TYR A 218 -13.21 0.50 2.08
C TYR A 218 -14.19 0.81 0.96
N ASP A 219 -13.74 0.68 -0.29
CA ASP A 219 -14.60 0.70 -1.47
C ASP A 219 -15.07 -0.73 -1.77
N GLU A 220 -16.35 -1.01 -1.55
CA GLU A 220 -16.91 -2.35 -1.71
C GLU A 220 -16.83 -2.84 -3.16
N ASN A 221 -16.79 -1.93 -4.14
CA ASN A 221 -16.61 -2.29 -5.56
C ASN A 221 -15.26 -2.98 -5.82
N ARG A 222 -14.29 -2.88 -4.90
CA ARG A 222 -12.97 -3.52 -4.99
C ARG A 222 -12.95 -4.96 -4.48
N ILE A 223 -14.10 -5.51 -4.09
CA ILE A 223 -14.23 -6.85 -3.54
C ILE A 223 -15.27 -7.62 -4.36
N VAL A 224 -14.80 -8.54 -5.21
CA VAL A 224 -15.64 -9.32 -6.15
C VAL A 224 -15.54 -10.83 -5.96
N GLY A 225 -15.01 -11.25 -4.82
CA GLY A 225 -14.96 -12.65 -4.40
C GLY A 225 -15.19 -12.76 -2.90
N ASP A 226 -15.09 -13.99 -2.39
CA ASP A 226 -15.23 -14.23 -0.97
C ASP A 226 -14.13 -13.54 -0.16
N VAL A 227 -14.51 -13.08 1.03
CA VAL A 227 -13.61 -12.40 1.96
C VAL A 227 -13.08 -13.40 2.97
N SER A 228 -11.77 -13.62 2.95
CA SER A 228 -11.10 -14.32 4.04
C SER A 228 -10.86 -13.35 5.19
N SER A 229 -11.26 -13.73 6.40
CA SER A 229 -11.03 -12.95 7.63
C SER A 229 -10.11 -13.72 8.55
N MET A 230 -9.05 -13.09 9.03
CA MET A 230 -7.98 -13.77 9.77
C MET A 230 -7.47 -12.90 10.91
N THR A 231 -7.13 -13.53 12.03
CA THR A 231 -6.37 -12.85 13.09
C THR A 231 -4.93 -12.66 12.62
N GLY A 232 -4.35 -11.50 12.87
CA GLY A 232 -3.00 -11.19 12.42
C GLY A 232 -2.92 -9.92 11.59
N GLY A 233 -1.88 -9.85 10.78
CA GLY A 233 -1.71 -8.89 9.70
C GLY A 233 -1.13 -9.54 8.45
N PRO A 234 -1.15 -8.83 7.30
CA PRO A 234 -0.64 -9.34 6.03
C PRO A 234 0.80 -9.87 6.10
N ARG A 235 1.65 -9.20 6.88
CA ARG A 235 3.06 -9.56 7.11
C ARG A 235 3.28 -10.62 8.20
N ASP A 236 2.24 -11.07 8.90
CA ASP A 236 2.33 -12.30 9.72
C ASP A 236 2.12 -13.54 8.88
N GLY A 237 1.52 -13.40 7.70
CA GLY A 237 1.33 -14.45 6.71
C GLY A 237 0.02 -15.23 6.79
N ILE A 238 -0.27 -15.91 5.69
CA ILE A 238 -1.42 -16.78 5.43
C ILE A 238 -0.93 -18.14 4.91
N THR A 239 -1.71 -19.20 5.08
CA THR A 239 -1.36 -20.52 4.54
C THR A 239 -1.80 -20.63 3.08
N LEU A 240 -0.84 -20.64 2.17
CA LEU A 240 -1.02 -20.95 0.75
C LEU A 240 -1.04 -22.46 0.54
N GLN A 241 -2.15 -22.99 0.06
CA GLN A 241 -2.33 -24.42 -0.20
C GLN A 241 -1.75 -24.83 -1.56
N ASP A 242 -2.01 -24.02 -2.59
CA ASP A 242 -1.61 -24.34 -3.95
C ASP A 242 -1.42 -23.09 -4.80
N VAL A 243 -0.64 -23.25 -5.87
CA VAL A 243 -0.53 -22.32 -6.99
C VAL A 243 -0.83 -23.12 -8.26
N GLY A 244 -1.69 -22.59 -9.11
CA GLY A 244 -2.08 -23.25 -10.36
C GLY A 244 -2.27 -22.26 -11.50
N ILE A 245 -2.45 -22.77 -12.71
CA ILE A 245 -2.88 -21.98 -13.87
C ILE A 245 -4.34 -22.32 -14.17
N GLU A 246 -5.19 -21.32 -14.30
CA GLU A 246 -6.60 -21.45 -14.65
C GLU A 246 -6.93 -20.58 -15.87
N VAL A 247 -7.70 -21.13 -16.81
CA VAL A 247 -8.21 -20.42 -18.00
C VAL A 247 -9.72 -20.29 -17.88
N MET A 248 -10.19 -19.04 -17.81
CA MET A 248 -11.58 -18.71 -17.45
C MET A 248 -12.51 -18.63 -18.68
N GLY A 249 -11.93 -18.42 -19.86
CA GLY A 249 -12.58 -18.36 -21.16
C GLY A 249 -12.70 -19.73 -21.83
N LYS A 250 -13.35 -19.76 -23.00
CA LYS A 250 -13.54 -21.00 -23.77
C LYS A 250 -12.28 -21.41 -24.54
N ASN A 251 -11.46 -20.45 -24.94
CA ASN A 251 -10.23 -20.69 -25.67
C ASN A 251 -9.07 -20.72 -24.68
N SER A 252 -8.24 -21.77 -24.75
CA SER A 252 -7.03 -21.87 -23.94
C SER A 252 -5.78 -21.67 -24.78
N PRO A 253 -4.81 -20.84 -24.35
CA PRO A 253 -3.48 -20.78 -24.95
C PRO A 253 -2.60 -21.98 -24.53
N PHE A 254 -3.12 -22.88 -23.68
CA PHE A 254 -2.45 -24.09 -23.23
C PHE A 254 -3.20 -25.33 -23.69
N GLU A 255 -2.58 -26.50 -23.53
CA GLU A 255 -3.22 -27.81 -23.76
C GLU A 255 -4.21 -28.20 -22.64
N PHE A 256 -4.45 -27.30 -21.68
CA PHE A 256 -5.31 -27.51 -20.52
C PHE A 256 -6.11 -26.24 -20.20
N HIS A 257 -7.21 -26.39 -19.46
CA HIS A 257 -7.94 -25.26 -18.85
C HIS A 257 -7.57 -25.05 -17.37
N SER A 258 -7.09 -26.08 -16.70
CA SER A 258 -6.63 -26.01 -15.31
C SER A 258 -5.40 -26.89 -15.14
N LYS A 259 -4.39 -26.35 -14.45
CA LYS A 259 -3.19 -27.05 -14.03
C LYS A 259 -2.84 -26.69 -12.59
N PRO A 260 -3.36 -27.45 -11.60
CA PRO A 260 -3.04 -27.25 -10.19
C PRO A 260 -1.66 -27.84 -9.83
N GLY A 261 -1.22 -27.66 -8.58
CA GLY A 261 -0.07 -28.35 -8.02
C GLY A 261 1.29 -27.74 -8.38
N LEU A 262 1.33 -26.50 -8.88
CA LEU A 262 2.58 -25.83 -9.28
C LEU A 262 3.38 -25.32 -8.08
N LEU A 263 2.75 -25.18 -6.91
CA LEU A 263 3.44 -24.81 -5.67
C LEU A 263 4.56 -25.80 -5.30
N SER A 264 4.30 -27.10 -5.45
CA SER A 264 5.21 -28.18 -5.03
C SER A 264 5.64 -29.14 -6.15
N GLY A 265 5.21 -28.87 -7.39
CA GLY A 265 5.44 -29.76 -8.54
C GLY A 265 4.71 -31.10 -8.39
N GLY A 266 3.58 -31.11 -7.68
CA GLY A 266 2.81 -32.33 -7.38
C GLY A 266 3.36 -33.20 -6.25
N SER A 267 4.39 -32.76 -5.52
CA SER A 267 4.89 -33.50 -4.35
C SER A 267 3.94 -33.40 -3.16
N SER A 268 3.68 -34.53 -2.50
CA SER A 268 2.70 -34.67 -1.42
C SER A 268 3.07 -33.94 -0.12
N SER A 269 4.31 -33.47 0.01
CA SER A 269 4.85 -32.78 1.19
C SER A 269 4.27 -31.38 1.42
N VAL A 270 3.53 -30.81 0.46
CA VAL A 270 2.92 -29.47 0.56
C VAL A 270 1.39 -29.52 0.76
N ARG A 271 0.80 -30.70 1.01
CA ARG A 271 -0.66 -30.83 1.26
C ARG A 271 -1.16 -30.04 2.49
N SER A 272 -0.28 -29.68 3.41
CA SER A 272 -0.58 -28.82 4.56
C SER A 272 -0.55 -27.31 4.24
N GLY A 273 -0.15 -26.95 3.02
CA GLY A 273 0.16 -25.58 2.63
C GLY A 273 1.48 -25.05 3.19
N VAL A 274 1.89 -23.89 2.70
CA VAL A 274 3.07 -23.13 3.16
C VAL A 274 2.65 -21.77 3.67
N LYS A 275 3.36 -21.27 4.67
CA LYS A 275 3.15 -19.90 5.16
C LYS A 275 3.73 -18.91 4.16
N VAL A 276 2.92 -17.98 3.68
CA VAL A 276 3.30 -16.92 2.75
C VAL A 276 2.98 -15.55 3.33
N TYR A 277 3.87 -14.58 3.13
CA TYR A 277 3.67 -13.19 3.56
C TYR A 277 3.08 -12.35 2.44
N VAL A 278 2.22 -11.38 2.78
CA VAL A 278 1.72 -10.39 1.84
C VAL A 278 2.36 -9.05 2.17
N ASP A 279 3.15 -8.50 1.24
CA ASP A 279 4.01 -7.34 1.50
C ASP A 279 3.96 -6.32 0.36
N GLY A 280 3.17 -5.25 0.53
CA GLY A 280 3.01 -4.20 -0.51
C GLY A 280 4.27 -3.38 -0.78
N CYS A 281 5.26 -3.43 0.10
CA CYS A 281 6.56 -2.81 -0.14
C CYS A 281 7.44 -3.62 -1.11
N SER A 282 7.21 -4.94 -1.22
CA SER A 282 7.95 -5.83 -2.12
C SER A 282 7.34 -5.84 -3.54
N PRO A 283 8.15 -5.84 -4.61
CA PRO A 283 7.63 -5.82 -6.00
C PRO A 283 7.07 -7.18 -6.47
N TYR A 284 7.79 -8.26 -6.20
CA TYR A 284 7.65 -9.53 -6.91
C TYR A 284 6.74 -10.55 -6.24
N LEU A 285 6.47 -11.64 -6.97
CA LEU A 285 6.12 -12.94 -6.39
C LEU A 285 7.43 -13.64 -6.01
N THR A 286 7.91 -13.42 -4.78
CA THR A 286 9.15 -14.05 -4.32
C THR A 286 8.84 -15.44 -3.81
N LEU A 287 9.25 -16.45 -4.57
CA LEU A 287 8.97 -17.86 -4.30
C LEU A 287 10.25 -18.69 -4.48
N PRO A 288 10.33 -19.88 -3.87
CA PRO A 288 11.47 -20.76 -4.12
C PRO A 288 11.60 -21.11 -5.60
N LYS A 289 12.85 -21.34 -6.03
CA LYS A 289 13.17 -21.65 -7.43
C LYS A 289 12.32 -22.78 -8.00
N SER A 290 12.10 -23.83 -7.23
CA SER A 290 11.26 -24.97 -7.64
C SER A 290 9.85 -24.55 -8.00
N THR A 291 9.22 -23.68 -7.21
CA THR A 291 7.87 -23.17 -7.48
C THR A 291 7.86 -22.29 -8.73
N CYS A 292 8.80 -21.34 -8.85
CA CYS A 292 8.87 -20.49 -10.04
C CYS A 292 9.14 -21.29 -11.31
N ASP A 293 10.05 -22.27 -11.28
CA ASP A 293 10.37 -23.14 -12.41
C ASP A 293 9.16 -24.00 -12.82
N ASN A 294 8.38 -24.51 -11.87
CA ASN A 294 7.15 -25.26 -12.17
C ASN A 294 6.11 -24.43 -12.92
N ILE A 295 5.97 -23.15 -12.55
CA ILE A 295 5.08 -22.21 -13.25
C ILE A 295 5.66 -21.89 -14.63
N ALA A 296 6.91 -21.46 -14.66
CA ALA A 296 7.64 -21.05 -15.86
C ALA A 296 7.74 -22.14 -16.93
N ALA A 297 7.73 -23.42 -16.55
CA ALA A 297 7.71 -24.55 -17.49
C ALA A 297 6.48 -24.56 -18.43
N ASN A 298 5.45 -23.77 -18.13
CA ASN A 298 4.26 -23.62 -18.97
C ASN A 298 4.29 -22.34 -19.82
N LEU A 299 5.30 -21.50 -19.67
CA LEU A 299 5.36 -20.15 -20.23
C LEU A 299 6.57 -20.03 -21.17
N PRO A 300 6.49 -19.26 -22.28
CA PRO A 300 7.64 -18.92 -23.10
C PRO A 300 8.50 -17.85 -22.40
N VAL A 301 9.20 -18.24 -21.34
CA VAL A 301 10.09 -17.38 -20.56
C VAL A 301 11.48 -18.00 -20.42
N ASN A 302 12.50 -17.16 -20.26
CA ASN A 302 13.88 -17.57 -20.00
C ASN A 302 14.33 -17.02 -18.65
N PHE A 303 14.94 -17.87 -17.81
CA PHE A 303 15.47 -17.43 -16.53
C PHE A 303 16.72 -16.57 -16.72
N ASN A 304 16.74 -15.40 -16.10
CA ASN A 304 17.90 -14.53 -16.00
C ASN A 304 18.51 -14.70 -14.61
N GLU A 305 19.67 -15.34 -14.53
CA GLU A 305 20.34 -15.65 -13.26
C GLU A 305 20.84 -14.40 -12.52
N GLU A 306 21.20 -13.35 -13.26
CA GLU A 306 21.71 -12.09 -12.69
C GLU A 306 20.65 -11.38 -11.84
N LEU A 307 19.41 -11.35 -12.34
CA LEU A 307 18.26 -10.73 -11.67
C LEU A 307 17.43 -11.73 -10.87
N GLY A 308 17.60 -13.04 -11.06
CA GLY A 308 16.70 -14.04 -10.46
C GLY A 308 15.26 -13.93 -10.96
N LEU A 309 15.05 -13.47 -12.19
CA LEU A 309 13.72 -13.21 -12.80
C LEU A 309 13.57 -13.96 -14.13
N TYR A 310 12.33 -14.08 -14.62
CA TYR A 310 12.03 -14.76 -15.89
C TYR A 310 11.64 -13.74 -16.95
N LEU A 311 12.40 -13.66 -18.04
CA LEU A 311 12.16 -12.73 -19.14
C LEU A 311 11.26 -13.37 -20.20
N TRP A 312 10.24 -12.65 -20.66
CA TRP A 312 9.35 -13.17 -21.71
C TRP A 312 10.07 -13.27 -23.06
N ASP A 313 9.90 -14.38 -23.76
CA ASP A 313 10.25 -14.48 -25.18
C ASP A 313 9.14 -13.84 -26.02
N THR A 314 9.29 -12.53 -26.25
CA THR A 314 8.32 -11.72 -27.00
C THR A 314 8.20 -12.09 -28.49
N LYS A 315 9.12 -12.92 -29.01
CA LYS A 315 9.07 -13.46 -30.39
C LYS A 315 8.18 -14.69 -30.48
N SER A 316 7.94 -15.39 -29.37
CA SER A 316 7.05 -16.55 -29.32
C SER A 316 5.60 -16.16 -29.57
N LYS A 317 4.89 -16.91 -30.43
CA LYS A 317 3.44 -16.71 -30.62
C LYS A 317 2.66 -16.94 -29.31
N LYS A 318 3.10 -17.92 -28.52
CA LYS A 318 2.51 -18.25 -27.21
C LYS A 318 2.55 -17.08 -26.24
N TYR A 319 3.56 -16.20 -26.32
CA TYR A 319 3.63 -15.03 -25.43
C TYR A 319 2.40 -14.15 -25.61
N LYS A 320 2.09 -13.75 -26.86
CA LYS A 320 0.93 -12.91 -27.17
C LYS A 320 -0.38 -13.60 -26.84
N GLU A 321 -0.49 -14.89 -27.14
CA GLU A 321 -1.68 -15.70 -26.82
C GLU A 321 -1.93 -15.73 -25.31
N ILE A 322 -0.90 -15.97 -24.48
CA ILE A 322 -1.04 -16.03 -23.02
C ILE A 322 -1.42 -14.65 -22.45
N VAL A 323 -0.65 -13.60 -22.73
CA VAL A 323 -0.85 -12.29 -22.07
C VAL A 323 -2.10 -11.54 -22.53
N SER A 324 -2.74 -11.96 -23.62
CA SER A 324 -4.02 -11.41 -24.08
C SER A 324 -5.23 -12.28 -23.74
N SER A 325 -5.02 -13.55 -23.38
CA SER A 325 -6.09 -14.49 -23.03
C SER A 325 -6.67 -14.28 -21.62
N THR A 326 -7.63 -15.12 -21.28
CA THR A 326 -8.28 -15.25 -19.96
C THR A 326 -7.53 -16.15 -18.98
N SER A 327 -6.26 -16.42 -19.26
CA SER A 327 -5.42 -17.23 -18.39
C SER A 327 -4.95 -16.45 -17.16
N THR A 328 -4.94 -17.12 -16.03
CA THR A 328 -4.60 -16.57 -14.72
C THR A 328 -3.65 -17.48 -13.98
N LEU A 329 -2.82 -16.89 -13.14
CA LEU A 329 -2.15 -17.57 -12.05
C LEU A 329 -3.07 -17.54 -10.83
N ALA A 330 -3.45 -18.71 -10.34
CA ALA A 330 -4.41 -18.89 -9.25
C ALA A 330 -3.67 -19.27 -7.95
N PHE A 331 -3.92 -18.51 -6.89
CA PHE A 331 -3.37 -18.72 -5.55
C PHE A 331 -4.49 -19.19 -4.62
N SER A 332 -4.41 -20.42 -4.14
CA SER A 332 -5.45 -21.03 -3.29
C SER A 332 -4.98 -21.05 -1.84
N PHE A 333 -5.76 -20.44 -0.94
CA PHE A 333 -5.40 -20.24 0.45
C PHE A 333 -6.33 -21.00 1.40
N ILE A 334 -5.77 -21.50 2.50
CA ILE A 334 -6.53 -22.09 3.60
C ILE A 334 -7.05 -20.95 4.48
N SER A 335 -8.37 -20.83 4.60
CA SER A 335 -9.01 -19.86 5.50
C SER A 335 -9.70 -20.57 6.68
N LYS A 336 -10.84 -21.24 6.43
CA LYS A 336 -11.61 -21.94 7.48
C LYS A 336 -11.38 -23.45 7.50
N SER A 337 -11.13 -24.04 6.34
CA SER A 337 -10.88 -25.47 6.14
C SER A 337 -9.92 -25.66 4.97
N ASN A 338 -9.18 -26.78 4.99
CA ASN A 338 -8.37 -27.21 3.85
C ASN A 338 -9.22 -27.85 2.72
N THR A 339 -10.50 -28.10 2.97
CA THR A 339 -11.44 -28.68 1.99
C THR A 339 -12.18 -27.64 1.15
N ASP A 340 -12.08 -26.36 1.51
CA ASP A 340 -12.77 -25.25 0.84
C ASP A 340 -11.84 -24.01 0.83
N PRO A 341 -10.74 -24.06 0.05
CA PRO A 341 -9.84 -22.93 -0.08
C PRO A 341 -10.49 -21.81 -0.87
N PHE A 342 -10.17 -20.56 -0.53
CA PHE A 342 -10.52 -19.42 -1.39
C PHE A 342 -9.35 -19.12 -2.33
N THR A 343 -9.67 -18.63 -3.52
CA THR A 343 -8.68 -18.43 -4.59
C THR A 343 -8.62 -16.98 -5.02
N ILE A 344 -7.40 -16.46 -5.14
CA ILE A 344 -7.10 -15.18 -5.78
C ILE A 344 -6.48 -15.46 -7.15
N ARG A 345 -7.04 -14.86 -8.20
CA ARG A 345 -6.64 -15.01 -9.60
C ARG A 345 -5.98 -13.74 -10.07
N VAL A 346 -4.75 -13.89 -10.56
CA VAL A 346 -3.94 -12.82 -11.16
C VAL A 346 -3.83 -13.10 -12.66
N PRO A 347 -4.45 -12.32 -13.55
CA PRO A 347 -4.34 -12.52 -14.99
C PRO A 347 -2.90 -12.43 -15.47
N PHE A 348 -2.51 -13.26 -16.45
CA PHE A 348 -1.14 -13.20 -16.99
C PHE A 348 -0.81 -11.85 -17.65
N MET A 349 -1.82 -11.08 -18.06
CA MET A 349 -1.65 -9.70 -18.49
C MET A 349 -1.01 -8.81 -17.41
N HIS A 350 -1.44 -8.93 -16.15
CA HIS A 350 -0.87 -8.20 -15.02
C HIS A 350 0.50 -8.76 -14.57
N LEU A 351 0.83 -9.97 -15.01
CA LEU A 351 2.12 -10.64 -14.80
C LEU A 351 3.08 -10.46 -16.00
N ASN A 352 2.73 -9.56 -16.92
CA ASN A 352 3.56 -9.12 -18.03
C ASN A 352 4.12 -7.72 -17.74
N LEU A 353 4.91 -7.63 -16.67
CA LEU A 353 5.50 -6.38 -16.21
C LEU A 353 6.74 -6.02 -17.05
N THR A 354 7.26 -4.80 -16.91
CA THR A 354 8.40 -4.33 -17.71
C THR A 354 9.58 -3.97 -16.81
N LEU A 355 10.73 -4.60 -17.05
CA LEU A 355 12.00 -4.15 -16.48
C LEU A 355 12.51 -2.94 -17.25
N SER A 356 13.13 -1.98 -16.56
CA SER A 356 13.81 -0.82 -17.16
C SER A 356 15.11 -0.47 -16.43
N GLU A 357 15.76 0.62 -16.85
CA GLU A 357 16.94 1.14 -16.14
C GLU A 357 16.61 1.41 -14.66
N PRO A 358 17.54 1.11 -13.73
CA PRO A 358 18.90 0.61 -13.94
C PRO A 358 19.02 -0.93 -13.93
N LEU A 359 17.92 -1.69 -13.86
CA LEU A 359 17.98 -3.16 -13.81
C LEU A 359 18.40 -3.75 -15.16
N VAL A 360 17.93 -3.13 -16.24
CA VAL A 360 18.23 -3.47 -17.62
C VAL A 360 18.41 -2.18 -18.43
N PRO A 361 19.29 -2.15 -19.44
CA PRO A 361 19.48 -0.94 -20.26
C PRO A 361 18.28 -0.67 -21.18
N ASP A 362 17.68 -1.74 -21.72
CA ASP A 362 16.54 -1.65 -22.63
C ASP A 362 15.29 -2.25 -21.97
N PRO A 363 14.12 -1.58 -22.08
CA PRO A 363 12.89 -2.10 -21.51
C PRO A 363 12.56 -3.52 -22.01
N ILE A 364 12.35 -4.46 -21.09
CA ILE A 364 12.05 -5.86 -21.44
C ILE A 364 10.88 -6.40 -20.60
N PRO A 365 9.86 -7.01 -21.23
CA PRO A 365 8.80 -7.66 -20.49
C PRO A 365 9.30 -8.89 -19.72
N TYR A 366 8.82 -9.06 -18.49
CA TYR A 366 9.19 -10.16 -17.61
C TYR A 366 7.99 -10.72 -16.83
N PHE A 367 8.12 -11.96 -16.39
CA PHE A 367 7.22 -12.63 -15.47
C PHE A 367 7.77 -12.48 -14.04
N PRO A 368 7.03 -11.85 -13.09
CA PRO A 368 7.58 -11.38 -11.82
C PRO A 368 7.68 -12.47 -10.74
N CYS A 369 8.05 -13.69 -11.10
CA CYS A 369 8.44 -14.73 -10.14
C CYS A 369 9.93 -14.59 -9.82
N HIS A 370 10.24 -14.11 -8.61
CA HIS A 370 11.61 -13.79 -8.21
C HIS A 370 12.22 -14.88 -7.35
N VAL A 371 13.42 -15.33 -7.73
CA VAL A 371 14.20 -16.35 -7.05
C VAL A 371 15.44 -15.70 -6.43
N ASN A 372 15.46 -15.59 -5.10
CA ASN A 372 16.53 -14.87 -4.38
C ASN A 372 17.31 -15.72 -3.37
N ASN A 373 17.20 -17.05 -3.45
CA ASN A 373 17.89 -18.01 -2.58
C ASN A 373 17.63 -17.89 -1.07
N MET A 374 16.72 -17.00 -0.63
CA MET A 374 16.32 -16.89 0.79
C MET A 374 15.28 -17.95 1.20
N ASN A 375 14.76 -18.73 0.23
CA ASN A 375 13.73 -19.75 0.42
C ASN A 375 12.46 -19.21 1.13
N GLN A 376 12.06 -18.01 0.74
CA GLN A 376 10.91 -17.30 1.29
C GLN A 376 9.70 -17.40 0.35
N TYR A 377 8.52 -17.18 0.92
CA TYR A 377 7.27 -17.04 0.19
C TYR A 377 6.71 -15.65 0.51
N VAL A 378 6.77 -14.74 -0.46
CA VAL A 378 6.27 -13.36 -0.33
C VAL A 378 5.49 -12.97 -1.58
N LEU A 379 4.26 -12.51 -1.38
CA LEU A 379 3.40 -11.97 -2.43
C LEU A 379 3.42 -10.44 -2.34
N GLY A 380 4.11 -9.83 -3.30
CA GLY A 380 4.29 -8.38 -3.40
C GLY A 380 3.23 -7.69 -4.25
N ARG A 381 3.59 -6.51 -4.77
CA ARG A 381 2.74 -5.68 -5.64
C ARG A 381 2.22 -6.44 -6.85
N ALA A 382 3.02 -7.32 -7.46
CA ALA A 382 2.58 -8.15 -8.58
C ALA A 382 1.30 -8.94 -8.28
N PHE A 383 1.15 -9.47 -7.05
CA PHE A 383 -0.07 -10.13 -6.58
C PHE A 383 -1.17 -9.13 -6.19
N LEU A 384 -0.80 -8.04 -5.52
CA LEU A 384 -1.75 -7.06 -4.98
C LEU A 384 -2.52 -6.28 -6.06
N GLN A 385 -2.07 -6.28 -7.32
CA GLN A 385 -2.83 -5.75 -8.44
C GLN A 385 -4.22 -6.40 -8.58
N ASP A 386 -4.39 -7.64 -8.13
CA ASP A 386 -5.64 -8.40 -8.22
C ASP A 386 -6.16 -8.86 -6.86
N ALA A 387 -5.59 -8.33 -5.77
CA ALA A 387 -6.01 -8.64 -4.41
C ALA A 387 -6.44 -7.38 -3.65
N PHE A 388 -7.58 -7.47 -2.98
CA PHE A 388 -7.97 -6.52 -1.95
C PHE A 388 -7.39 -6.95 -0.61
N ILE A 389 -6.77 -6.02 0.10
CA ILE A 389 -6.35 -6.22 1.48
C ILE A 389 -6.95 -5.15 2.39
N GLY A 390 -7.26 -5.51 3.62
CA GLY A 390 -7.68 -4.55 4.63
C GLY A 390 -7.38 -5.07 6.03
N ALA A 391 -7.46 -4.21 7.03
CA ALA A 391 -7.36 -4.64 8.41
C ALA A 391 -8.08 -3.69 9.36
N ASN A 392 -8.51 -4.22 10.50
CA ASN A 392 -8.89 -3.47 11.68
C ASN A 392 -7.93 -3.80 12.82
N TRP A 393 -7.11 -2.81 13.16
CA TRP A 393 -6.02 -2.92 14.12
C TRP A 393 -6.43 -2.69 15.57
N HIS A 394 -7.73 -2.47 15.82
CA HIS A 394 -8.23 -2.35 17.17
C HIS A 394 -7.73 -3.54 18.03
N PRO A 395 -7.16 -3.31 19.24
CA PRO A 395 -6.53 -4.36 20.07
C PRO A 395 -7.37 -5.61 20.30
N ASP A 396 -8.68 -5.42 20.47
CA ASP A 396 -9.65 -6.49 20.71
C ASP A 396 -10.21 -7.14 19.42
N VAL A 397 -9.84 -6.62 18.24
CA VAL A 397 -10.29 -7.14 16.93
C VAL A 397 -9.14 -7.87 16.22
N ASP A 398 -7.99 -7.20 16.05
CA ASP A 398 -6.76 -7.74 15.44
C ASP A 398 -7.02 -8.59 14.18
N THR A 399 -7.85 -8.08 13.28
CA THR A 399 -8.33 -8.83 12.11
C THR A 399 -7.88 -8.16 10.82
N TRP A 400 -7.43 -8.97 9.86
CA TRP A 400 -7.16 -8.55 8.50
C TRP A 400 -7.95 -9.39 7.49
N TRP A 401 -8.12 -8.83 6.30
CA TRP A 401 -8.93 -9.38 5.22
C TRP A 401 -8.12 -9.50 3.94
N LEU A 402 -8.38 -10.58 3.22
CA LEU A 402 -7.89 -10.81 1.85
C LEU A 402 -9.07 -11.25 0.98
N ALA A 403 -9.22 -10.64 -0.20
CA ALA A 403 -10.27 -10.96 -1.14
C ALA A 403 -9.83 -10.69 -2.59
N GLN A 404 -10.57 -11.27 -3.54
CA GLN A 404 -10.35 -11.02 -4.97
C GLN A 404 -10.70 -9.58 -5.33
N ALA A 405 -9.77 -8.87 -5.95
CA ALA A 405 -10.03 -7.56 -6.56
C ALA A 405 -10.55 -7.71 -8.00
N PRO A 406 -11.28 -6.71 -8.51
CA PRO A 406 -11.88 -6.75 -9.85
C PRO A 406 -10.89 -6.38 -10.96
N GLY A 407 -11.31 -6.67 -12.19
CA GLY A 407 -10.79 -6.02 -13.38
C GLY A 407 -11.24 -4.56 -13.53
N PRO A 408 -10.88 -3.89 -14.63
CA PRO A 408 -11.08 -2.44 -14.79
C PRO A 408 -12.56 -2.04 -14.97
N ASN A 409 -13.44 -2.97 -15.35
CA ASN A 409 -14.86 -2.66 -15.64
C ASN A 409 -15.72 -2.76 -14.37
N ILE A 410 -15.53 -1.78 -13.48
CA ILE A 410 -16.35 -1.59 -12.29
C ILE A 410 -16.98 -0.19 -12.29
N PRO A 411 -18.04 0.06 -11.49
CA PRO A 411 -18.57 1.40 -11.35
C PRO A 411 -17.48 2.41 -10.94
N LEU A 412 -17.37 3.51 -11.71
CA LEU A 412 -16.35 4.56 -11.47
C LEU A 412 -16.57 5.31 -10.15
N THR A 413 -17.81 5.35 -9.66
CA THR A 413 -18.13 5.93 -8.35
C THR A 413 -17.87 4.89 -7.26
N PRO A 414 -16.98 5.18 -6.30
CA PRO A 414 -16.70 4.24 -5.22
C PRO A 414 -17.93 4.03 -4.33
N ARG A 415 -18.17 2.79 -3.93
CA ARG A 415 -19.21 2.44 -2.94
C ARG A 415 -18.54 2.30 -1.58
N VAL A 416 -18.38 3.43 -0.90
CA VAL A 416 -17.60 3.52 0.33
C VAL A 416 -18.40 2.99 1.52
N ILE A 417 -17.87 1.97 2.18
CA ILE A 417 -18.43 1.37 3.39
C ILE A 417 -17.54 1.72 4.58
N THR A 418 -18.17 2.18 5.67
CA THR A 418 -17.47 2.46 6.93
C THR A 418 -17.18 1.16 7.66
N ILE A 419 -15.95 0.99 8.13
CA ILE A 419 -15.61 -0.07 9.08
C ILE A 419 -15.89 0.49 10.47
N GLY A 420 -16.73 -0.20 11.24
CA GLY A 420 -16.96 0.12 12.64
C GLY A 420 -15.78 -0.33 13.50
N GLU A 421 -15.57 0.34 14.62
CA GLU A 421 -14.45 0.11 15.55
C GLU A 421 -14.22 -1.37 15.88
N ARG A 422 -15.30 -2.14 16.07
CA ARG A 422 -15.26 -3.56 16.46
C ARG A 422 -15.58 -4.54 15.33
N ASN A 423 -15.66 -4.08 14.08
CA ASN A 423 -15.94 -4.99 12.96
C ASN A 423 -14.74 -5.90 12.69
N ALA A 424 -14.97 -7.22 12.77
CA ALA A 424 -14.05 -8.28 12.37
C ALA A 424 -14.36 -8.85 10.97
N THR A 425 -15.41 -8.37 10.31
CA THR A 425 -15.86 -8.83 9.00
C THR A 425 -16.21 -7.63 8.11
N ILE A 426 -16.04 -7.80 6.80
CA ILE A 426 -16.47 -6.86 5.76
C ILE A 426 -17.29 -7.59 4.70
N SER A 427 -18.08 -6.85 3.93
CA SER A 427 -18.90 -7.38 2.83
C SER A 427 -18.20 -7.24 1.48
N ARG A 428 -18.53 -8.16 0.56
CA ARG A 428 -18.18 -8.06 -0.86
C ARG A 428 -19.28 -7.35 -1.65
N SER A 429 -18.94 -6.85 -2.83
CA SER A 429 -19.94 -6.40 -3.79
C SER A 429 -20.69 -7.57 -4.44
N GLU A 430 -21.80 -7.26 -5.09
CA GLU A 430 -22.54 -8.17 -5.96
C GLU A 430 -21.93 -8.29 -7.36
N ASN A 431 -20.85 -7.55 -7.65
CA ASN A 431 -20.20 -7.59 -8.96
C ASN A 431 -19.55 -8.95 -9.21
N ASP A 432 -19.65 -9.44 -10.43
CA ASP A 432 -19.00 -10.66 -10.87
C ASP A 432 -17.57 -10.38 -11.35
N TRP A 433 -16.61 -11.18 -10.88
CA TRP A 433 -15.21 -11.01 -11.27
C TRP A 433 -15.01 -11.16 -12.77
N LYS A 434 -15.62 -12.16 -13.42
CA LYS A 434 -15.44 -12.38 -14.86
C LYS A 434 -16.02 -11.22 -15.68
N ALA A 435 -17.19 -10.70 -15.29
CA ALA A 435 -17.81 -9.54 -15.90
C ALA A 435 -16.93 -8.28 -15.77
N SER A 436 -16.22 -8.11 -14.65
CA SER A 436 -15.29 -6.98 -14.47
C SER A 436 -14.10 -6.96 -15.44
N TRP A 437 -13.89 -8.06 -16.17
CA TRP A 437 -12.85 -8.22 -17.19
C TRP A 437 -13.37 -8.24 -18.64
N GLU A 438 -14.68 -8.07 -18.84
CA GLU A 438 -15.28 -8.13 -20.18
C GLU A 438 -14.68 -7.10 -21.16
N GLY A 439 -14.30 -7.53 -22.36
CA GLY A 439 -13.69 -6.64 -23.36
C GLY A 439 -12.22 -6.29 -23.13
N VAL A 440 -11.59 -6.78 -22.05
CA VAL A 440 -10.14 -6.66 -21.84
C VAL A 440 -9.40 -7.82 -22.52
N TRP A 441 -9.96 -9.02 -22.46
CA TRP A 441 -9.35 -10.24 -22.98
C TRP A 441 -9.74 -10.51 -24.44
N SER A 442 -8.85 -11.17 -25.18
CA SER A 442 -9.11 -11.68 -26.54
C SER A 442 -9.80 -13.05 -26.49
N ASP A 443 -11.07 -13.06 -26.07
CA ASP A 443 -11.88 -14.29 -25.99
C ASP A 443 -12.62 -14.62 -27.30
N GLU A 444 -12.59 -13.72 -28.30
CA GLU A 444 -13.22 -13.90 -29.61
C GLU A 444 -12.33 -14.66 -30.59
N LYS A 445 -12.95 -15.54 -31.38
CA LYS A 445 -12.27 -16.31 -32.43
C LYS A 445 -11.59 -15.36 -33.42
N THR A 446 -10.27 -15.47 -33.57
CA THR A 446 -9.63 -15.08 -34.83
C THR A 446 -10.28 -15.92 -35.94
N PRO A 447 -10.89 -15.32 -36.98
CA PRO A 447 -11.36 -16.09 -38.11
C PRO A 447 -10.16 -16.82 -38.71
N THR A 448 -10.26 -18.14 -38.81
CA THR A 448 -9.28 -18.96 -39.50
C THR A 448 -9.30 -18.57 -40.98
N GLU A 449 -8.27 -17.86 -41.44
CA GLU A 449 -8.01 -17.69 -42.87
C GLU A 449 -7.41 -18.99 -43.41
N GLU A 450 -8.23 -19.84 -44.02
CA GLU A 450 -7.79 -20.80 -45.05
C GLU A 450 -8.83 -20.88 -46.18
N ASP A 451 -8.41 -20.34 -47.33
CA ASP A 451 -8.70 -20.70 -48.74
C ASP A 451 -9.95 -21.54 -49.08
N ASN A 452 -10.80 -21.02 -49.99
CA ASN A 452 -10.68 -21.39 -51.42
C ASN A 452 -11.60 -20.58 -52.36
N SER A 453 -10.97 -19.92 -53.33
CA SER A 453 -11.26 -19.90 -54.78
C SER A 453 -12.70 -19.80 -55.33
N THR A 454 -12.95 -18.62 -55.93
CA THR A 454 -13.35 -18.39 -57.34
C THR A 454 -14.70 -18.92 -57.86
N ALA A 455 -15.65 -17.99 -58.01
CA ALA A 455 -16.52 -17.91 -59.19
C ALA A 455 -16.87 -16.45 -59.49
N THR A 456 -16.54 -15.99 -60.69
CA THR A 456 -16.75 -14.65 -61.27
C THR A 456 -17.87 -14.77 -62.34
N PRO A 457 -18.38 -13.67 -62.93
CA PRO A 457 -19.30 -12.64 -62.40
C PRO A 457 -20.64 -12.59 -63.19
N GLU A 458 -21.66 -11.93 -62.64
CA GLU A 458 -22.61 -11.18 -63.47
C GLU A 458 -22.65 -9.71 -63.04
N LYS A 459 -22.59 -8.86 -64.06
CA LYS A 459 -22.27 -7.44 -64.04
C LYS A 459 -23.53 -6.67 -64.41
N SER A 460 -23.91 -5.69 -63.61
CA SER A 460 -24.57 -4.45 -64.06
C SER A 460 -24.41 -3.42 -62.93
N GLU A 461 -23.40 -2.57 -63.08
CA GLU A 461 -23.52 -1.14 -63.45
C GLU A 461 -23.95 -0.31 -62.23
N ASP A 462 -22.99 0.22 -61.49
CA ASP A 462 -22.23 1.47 -61.71
C ASP A 462 -22.87 2.62 -60.90
N ALA A 463 -22.17 3.06 -59.85
CA ALA A 463 -21.49 4.36 -59.83
C ALA A 463 -21.18 4.82 -58.39
N GLU A 464 -19.88 5.01 -58.18
CA GLU A 464 -19.21 6.06 -57.37
C GLU A 464 -19.52 6.28 -55.88
N GLN A 465 -18.41 6.27 -55.14
CA GLN A 465 -18.14 6.66 -53.76
C GLN A 465 -18.60 8.11 -53.41
N PRO A 466 -18.57 8.62 -52.14
CA PRO A 466 -17.80 8.16 -50.98
C PRO A 466 -18.52 8.19 -49.61
N VAL A 467 -17.77 7.69 -48.65
CA VAL A 467 -18.03 7.61 -47.22
C VAL A 467 -18.08 9.00 -46.53
N MET A 468 -18.89 9.04 -45.48
CA MET A 468 -19.09 10.05 -44.40
C MET A 468 -20.18 11.11 -44.64
N PRO A 469 -21.12 11.25 -43.67
CA PRO A 469 -20.98 12.33 -42.68
C PRO A 469 -21.38 11.89 -41.24
N LEU A 470 -20.57 12.24 -40.22
CA LEU A 470 -20.52 13.53 -39.54
C LEU A 470 -21.62 13.65 -38.45
N GLY A 471 -21.18 13.75 -37.20
CA GLY A 471 -22.00 14.32 -36.15
C GLY A 471 -22.36 15.78 -36.43
N ALA A 472 -23.23 16.29 -35.58
CA ALA A 472 -23.65 17.69 -35.46
C ALA A 472 -24.74 18.15 -36.45
N LYS A 473 -25.96 18.40 -35.94
CA LYS A 473 -26.39 19.67 -35.31
C LYS A 473 -27.92 19.66 -35.07
N ILE A 474 -28.35 20.66 -34.27
CA ILE A 474 -29.72 21.19 -34.03
C ILE A 474 -30.38 20.58 -32.77
N GLY A 475 -30.86 21.35 -31.79
CA GLY A 475 -31.04 22.80 -31.72
C GLY A 475 -31.53 23.29 -30.35
N ILE A 476 -31.50 24.62 -30.24
CA ILE A 476 -31.63 25.53 -29.10
C ILE A 476 -33.06 25.59 -28.53
N GLY A 477 -33.18 25.83 -27.22
CA GLY A 477 -34.39 26.38 -26.61
C GLY A 477 -34.22 26.81 -25.15
N VAL A 478 -34.31 28.13 -24.91
CA VAL A 478 -34.46 28.83 -23.61
C VAL A 478 -33.17 29.16 -22.83
N GLY A 479 -32.41 30.14 -23.33
CA GLY A 479 -31.32 30.80 -22.62
C GLY A 479 -31.48 32.31 -22.61
N ALA A 480 -32.26 32.85 -21.67
CA ALA A 480 -32.29 34.31 -21.41
C ALA A 480 -32.37 34.67 -19.91
N ALA A 481 -32.83 33.76 -19.04
CA ALA A 481 -32.89 34.01 -17.59
C ALA A 481 -31.63 33.59 -16.81
N ALA A 482 -30.89 32.57 -17.29
CA ALA A 482 -29.72 32.06 -16.59
C ALA A 482 -28.46 32.95 -16.76
N VAL A 483 -28.32 33.60 -17.92
CA VAL A 483 -27.17 34.47 -18.22
C VAL A 483 -27.22 35.76 -17.41
N THR A 484 -28.41 36.31 -17.17
CA THR A 484 -28.59 37.50 -16.33
C THR A 484 -28.30 37.23 -14.86
N ILE A 485 -28.67 36.05 -14.34
CA ILE A 485 -28.35 35.66 -12.95
C ILE A 485 -26.84 35.42 -12.78
N ALA A 486 -26.18 34.79 -13.76
CA ALA A 486 -24.74 34.55 -13.72
C ALA A 486 -23.93 35.86 -13.76
N LEU A 487 -24.37 36.86 -14.53
CA LEU A 487 -23.70 38.16 -14.61
C LEU A 487 -23.87 38.97 -13.31
N ILE A 488 -25.03 38.92 -12.67
CA ILE A 488 -25.27 39.59 -11.38
C ILE A 488 -24.44 38.93 -10.26
N ALA A 489 -24.40 37.59 -10.22
CA ALA A 489 -23.57 36.85 -9.27
C ALA A 489 -22.06 37.11 -9.47
N GLY A 490 -21.61 37.16 -10.73
CA GLY A 490 -20.23 37.48 -11.08
C GLY A 490 -19.83 38.90 -10.66
N ALA A 491 -20.70 39.89 -10.92
CA ALA A 491 -20.46 41.28 -10.50
C ALA A 491 -20.43 41.43 -8.97
N PHE A 492 -21.31 40.74 -8.24
CA PHE A 492 -21.32 40.73 -6.78
C PHE A 492 -20.05 40.09 -6.19
N PHE A 493 -19.59 38.96 -6.76
CA PHE A 493 -18.39 38.28 -6.30
C PHE A 493 -17.11 39.10 -6.58
N PHE A 494 -17.06 39.78 -7.73
CA PHE A 494 -15.93 40.65 -8.09
C PHE A 494 -15.88 41.92 -7.23
N TRP A 495 -17.04 42.49 -6.87
CA TRP A 495 -17.12 43.65 -5.97
C TRP A 495 -16.72 43.28 -4.53
N ARG A 496 -17.07 42.08 -4.06
CA ARG A 496 -16.65 41.57 -2.74
C ARG A 496 -15.15 41.31 -2.68
N ARG A 497 -14.53 40.81 -3.76
CA ARG A 497 -13.07 40.58 -3.85
C ARG A 497 -12.26 41.88 -3.81
N ARG A 498 -12.79 42.99 -4.34
CA ARG A 498 -12.11 44.30 -4.29
C ARG A 498 -12.10 44.95 -2.91
N LYS A 499 -12.97 44.55 -1.98
CA LYS A 499 -12.99 45.09 -0.61
C LYS A 499 -12.05 44.39 0.37
N THR A 500 -11.44 43.26 -0.01
CA THR A 500 -10.55 42.47 0.88
C THR A 500 -9.06 42.61 0.59
N GLN A 501 -8.64 43.54 -0.28
CA GLN A 501 -7.22 43.91 -0.39
C GLN A 501 -6.95 45.25 0.28
N LYS A 502 -6.71 45.19 1.59
CA LYS A 502 -5.86 46.15 2.29
C LYS A 502 -4.75 45.40 3.01
N GLU A 503 -3.53 45.85 2.72
CA GLU A 503 -2.28 45.68 3.45
C GLU A 503 -1.53 44.34 3.29
N LYS A 504 -0.50 44.36 2.43
CA LYS A 504 0.67 43.47 2.50
C LYS A 504 1.72 44.13 3.41
N PRO A 505 2.23 43.45 4.47
CA PRO A 505 3.47 43.86 5.11
C PRO A 505 4.68 43.50 4.26
N GLN A 506 5.66 44.39 4.33
CA GLN A 506 6.93 44.43 3.60
C GLN A 506 7.92 43.37 4.11
N ALA A 507 8.74 42.81 3.22
CA ALA A 507 9.74 41.80 3.54
C ALA A 507 10.83 42.37 4.47
N ALA A 508 11.05 41.70 5.62
CA ALA A 508 12.23 41.90 6.45
C ALA A 508 13.36 40.98 6.00
N GLN A 509 14.59 41.50 5.94
CA GLN A 509 15.80 40.72 5.66
C GLN A 509 16.05 39.68 6.77
N PRO A 510 16.57 38.47 6.44
CA PRO A 510 16.91 37.49 7.46
C PRO A 510 18.14 37.93 8.25
N ALA A 511 18.04 37.83 9.58
CA ALA A 511 19.16 37.99 10.51
C ALA A 511 20.24 36.93 10.25
N THR A 512 21.50 37.27 10.51
CA THR A 512 22.63 36.36 10.33
C THR A 512 22.67 35.30 11.44
N MET A 513 23.19 34.11 11.12
CA MET A 513 23.25 32.93 12.00
C MET A 513 23.95 33.20 13.36
N GLU A 514 24.74 34.26 13.45
CA GLU A 514 25.48 34.66 14.64
C GLU A 514 24.62 35.40 15.67
N GLU A 515 23.53 36.07 15.24
CA GLU A 515 22.57 36.72 16.16
C GLU A 515 21.59 35.71 16.79
N ILE A 516 21.32 34.59 16.12
CA ILE A 516 20.44 33.53 16.62
C ILE A 516 21.12 32.73 17.75
N TYR A 517 22.43 32.51 17.65
CA TYR A 517 23.18 31.74 18.63
C TYR A 517 23.31 32.43 20.00
N ASN A 518 23.34 33.77 20.02
CA ASN A 518 23.60 34.52 21.25
C ASN A 518 22.35 34.80 22.10
N ASN A 519 21.13 34.67 21.55
CA ASN A 519 19.88 34.97 22.27
C ASN A 519 19.18 33.75 22.89
N SER A 520 19.71 32.54 22.72
CA SER A 520 19.07 31.29 23.17
C SER A 520 19.44 30.82 24.60
N PHE A 521 20.16 31.61 25.39
CA PHE A 521 20.43 31.28 26.80
C PHE A 521 19.98 32.40 27.73
N GLN A 522 18.69 32.40 28.06
CA GLN A 522 18.21 33.06 29.27
C GLN A 522 17.12 32.21 29.95
N GLU A 523 17.34 31.97 31.24
CA GLU A 523 16.70 30.98 32.12
C GLU A 523 15.17 31.07 32.22
N TRP A 524 14.51 29.92 32.42
CA TRP A 524 13.11 29.82 32.84
C TRP A 524 12.97 29.14 34.21
N PRO A 525 11.94 29.48 35.01
CA PRO A 525 11.90 29.23 36.45
C PRO A 525 11.27 27.88 36.82
N GLN A 526 11.75 27.30 37.93
CA GLN A 526 11.23 26.07 38.54
C GLN A 526 9.98 26.33 39.40
N ASN A 527 8.90 25.58 39.15
CA ASN A 527 8.06 24.90 40.17
C ASN A 527 6.69 24.51 39.62
N TYR A 528 6.33 23.21 39.64
CA TYR A 528 4.95 22.73 39.85
C TYR A 528 4.94 21.31 40.47
N PRO A 529 3.91 20.94 41.27
CA PRO A 529 3.92 19.79 42.19
C PRO A 529 3.32 18.47 41.61
N GLN A 530 3.73 17.34 42.21
CA GLN A 530 3.37 15.95 41.82
C GLN A 530 2.08 15.43 42.51
N PRO A 531 1.29 14.53 41.87
CA PRO A 531 0.17 13.81 42.52
C PRO A 531 0.54 12.37 42.97
N PRO A 532 -0.30 11.71 43.83
CA PRO A 532 0.12 10.59 44.69
C PRO A 532 -0.11 9.18 44.12
N GLN A 533 0.68 8.22 44.64
CA GLN A 533 0.73 6.78 44.34
C GLN A 533 -0.28 5.93 45.11
N GLU A 534 -0.86 4.90 44.46
CA GLU A 534 -1.44 3.65 45.03
C GLU A 534 -1.55 2.59 43.89
N LEU A 535 -1.54 1.25 44.04
CA LEU A 535 -1.13 0.24 45.04
C LEU A 535 -0.95 -1.08 44.22
N HIS A 536 0.13 -1.86 44.41
CA HIS A 536 0.49 -3.04 43.56
C HIS A 536 0.22 -4.38 44.28
N VAL A 537 -0.27 -5.41 43.57
CA VAL A 537 -0.44 -6.79 44.11
C VAL A 537 0.56 -7.75 43.43
N PRO A 538 1.33 -8.61 44.14
CA PRO A 538 2.42 -9.38 43.54
C PRO A 538 1.99 -10.72 42.88
N ALA A 539 2.58 -11.01 41.72
CA ALA A 539 2.29 -12.14 40.85
C ALA A 539 3.12 -13.42 41.16
N HIS A 540 2.88 -14.09 42.29
CA HIS A 540 3.61 -15.32 42.66
C HIS A 540 2.73 -16.58 42.76
N LYS A 541 1.67 -16.70 41.95
CA LYS A 541 0.74 -17.84 42.03
C LYS A 541 0.27 -18.45 40.69
N LEU A 542 1.15 -18.62 39.70
CA LEU A 542 0.83 -19.51 38.57
C LEU A 542 2.06 -20.36 38.16
N PRO A 543 1.90 -21.67 37.89
CA PRO A 543 3.01 -22.55 37.50
C PRO A 543 3.36 -22.40 35.99
N PRO A 544 4.61 -22.70 35.59
CA PRO A 544 5.10 -22.45 34.24
C PRO A 544 4.72 -23.55 33.24
N TYR A 545 4.39 -23.14 32.01
CA TYR A 545 4.28 -23.98 30.81
C TYR A 545 5.59 -23.90 30.03
N GLU A 546 6.16 -25.04 29.62
CA GLU A 546 7.41 -25.09 28.84
C GLU A 546 7.14 -24.87 27.33
N MET A 547 7.87 -23.94 26.72
CA MET A 547 7.69 -23.46 25.34
C MET A 547 8.87 -23.92 24.44
N PRO A 548 8.65 -24.35 23.18
CA PRO A 548 9.72 -24.80 22.27
C PRO A 548 10.68 -23.67 21.78
N ASP A 549 11.92 -24.02 21.45
CA ASP A 549 13.04 -23.09 21.19
C ASP A 549 12.86 -22.07 20.04
N HIS A 550 11.98 -22.32 19.07
CA HIS A 550 11.72 -21.36 17.99
C HIS A 550 10.75 -20.24 18.42
N GLU A 551 9.80 -20.55 19.31
CA GLU A 551 8.95 -19.54 19.95
C GLU A 551 9.74 -18.76 21.00
N ARG A 552 10.72 -19.39 21.66
CA ARG A 552 11.65 -18.73 22.59
C ARG A 552 12.41 -17.57 21.94
N ARG A 553 12.87 -17.74 20.70
CA ARG A 553 13.56 -16.68 19.95
C ARG A 553 12.66 -15.49 19.60
N ILE A 554 11.38 -15.73 19.37
CA ILE A 554 10.40 -14.67 19.10
C ILE A 554 10.00 -13.99 20.43
N PHE A 555 9.87 -14.75 21.51
CA PHE A 555 9.56 -14.24 22.84
C PHE A 555 10.70 -13.38 23.42
N GLU A 556 11.96 -13.79 23.22
CA GLU A 556 13.16 -13.02 23.58
C GLU A 556 13.32 -11.73 22.72
N MET A 557 12.66 -11.66 21.56
CA MET A 557 12.64 -10.47 20.71
C MET A 557 11.66 -9.39 21.20
N TYR A 558 10.70 -9.75 22.08
CA TYR A 558 9.61 -8.86 22.52
C TYR A 558 9.47 -8.73 24.04
N ALA A 559 10.25 -9.43 24.85
CA ALA A 559 10.14 -9.38 26.32
C ALA A 559 11.49 -9.15 27.01
N PHE A 560 11.75 -7.90 27.41
CA PHE A 560 12.56 -7.63 28.60
C PHE A 560 11.93 -6.47 29.39
N PRO A 561 11.44 -6.73 30.62
CA PRO A 561 11.50 -5.76 31.69
C PRO A 561 12.50 -6.21 32.75
N ALA A 562 13.39 -5.28 33.11
CA ALA A 562 14.13 -5.16 34.37
C ALA A 562 14.65 -6.44 35.05
N GLN A 563 15.99 -6.62 35.05
CA GLN A 563 16.66 -7.27 36.16
C GLN A 563 17.49 -6.27 36.98
N GLN A 564 17.02 -6.11 38.22
CA GLN A 564 17.71 -5.55 39.37
C GLN A 564 19.11 -6.15 39.55
N LYS A 565 20.09 -5.25 39.72
CA LYS A 565 21.38 -5.55 40.34
C LYS A 565 21.17 -6.10 41.75
N ARG A 566 21.76 -7.26 42.07
CA ARG A 566 22.00 -7.68 43.46
C ARG A 566 23.14 -6.86 44.08
N PRO A 567 23.12 -6.58 45.38
CA PRO A 567 24.22 -5.87 46.04
C PRO A 567 25.41 -6.79 46.31
N LEU A 568 26.60 -6.19 46.22
CA LEU A 568 27.85 -6.70 46.78
C LEU A 568 27.77 -6.72 48.32
N THR A 569 27.99 -7.88 48.92
CA THR A 569 28.53 -7.98 50.29
C THR A 569 29.62 -9.04 50.32
N GLN A 570 30.81 -8.56 50.68
CA GLN A 570 32.05 -9.31 50.91
C GLN A 570 32.07 -9.78 52.38
N ARG A 571 32.44 -11.05 52.64
CA ARG A 571 33.39 -11.44 53.69
C ARG A 571 33.70 -12.94 53.72
N TYR A 572 34.98 -13.20 53.97
CA TYR A 572 35.67 -14.45 54.28
C TYR A 572 35.03 -15.23 55.45
N GLU A 573 35.12 -16.57 55.43
CA GLU A 573 36.03 -17.33 56.32
C GLU A 573 36.03 -18.85 56.03
N MET A 574 37.15 -19.46 56.43
CA MET A 574 37.62 -20.82 56.20
C MET A 574 36.94 -21.86 57.10
N ALA A 575 36.72 -23.07 56.56
CA ALA A 575 37.11 -24.38 57.13
C ALA A 575 36.54 -25.52 56.26
#